data_AF-A0A0S4IQJ3-F1
#
_entry.id   AF-A0A0S4IQJ3-F1
#
_cell.length_a   1.000
_cell.length_b   1.000
_cell.length_c   1.000
_cell.angle_alpha   90.00
_cell.angle_beta   90.00
_cell.angle_gamma   90.00
#
_symmetry.space_group_name_H-M   'P 1'
#
loop_
_entity.id
_entity.type
_entity.pdbx_description
1 polymer ?
#
loop_
_entity_poly.entity_id
_entity_poly.type
_entity_poly.pdbx_seq_one_letter_code
_entity_poly.pdbx_strand_id
1 'polypeptide(L)'
;MDLECCICLGSVFGESASQGENFDVAAFNCGHLVHHTCGLQILEHKAVCPYCRADLSKLSDTERLIALSVPKKKPTLSVASYVEKISSECQEHKEKSSVLETRKHALRSQEIEMINTVDALRTEIHRSQRTISILEGKFQKELSARAEAEQLTALRDLAIETRRTLLETQEAHALTLRELNHITQKMDECRERMQSDLRTDRGTPYKKLRSETT
;
A
#
# COMPACT_ATOMS: atom_id res chain seq x y z
N MET A 1 5.08 58.91 27.43
CA MET A 1 3.72 58.98 26.89
C MET A 1 2.83 59.11 28.09
N ASP A 2 2.27 60.30 28.29
CA ASP A 2 1.36 60.54 29.40
C ASP A 2 0.03 59.86 29.08
N LEU A 3 -0.46 59.05 30.01
CA LEU A 3 -1.74 58.36 29.85
C LEU A 3 -2.83 59.34 30.25
N GLU A 4 -3.61 59.80 29.27
CA GLU A 4 -4.69 60.78 29.45
C GLU A 4 -6.06 60.12 29.39
N CYS A 5 -6.99 60.65 30.20
CA CYS A 5 -8.35 60.16 30.26
C CYS A 5 -9.04 60.51 28.96
N CYS A 6 -9.62 59.51 28.32
CA CYS A 6 -10.20 59.64 26.99
C CYS A 6 -11.54 60.42 26.97
N ILE A 7 -11.84 61.18 28.03
CA ILE A 7 -13.09 61.91 28.22
C ILE A 7 -12.79 63.35 28.61
N CYS A 8 -12.03 63.55 29.69
CA CYS A 8 -11.71 64.89 30.18
C CYS A 8 -10.32 65.37 29.74
N LEU A 9 -9.53 64.53 29.05
CA LEU A 9 -8.13 64.77 28.66
C LEU A 9 -7.20 65.06 29.85
N GLY A 10 -7.65 64.84 31.08
CA GLY A 10 -6.83 64.95 32.28
C GLY A 10 -5.91 63.74 32.44
N SER A 11 -4.77 63.93 33.11
CA SER A 11 -3.84 62.83 33.40
C SER A 11 -4.54 61.71 34.20
N VAL A 12 -4.33 60.47 33.76
CA VAL A 12 -4.82 59.25 34.43
C VAL A 12 -3.90 58.87 35.60
N PHE A 13 -2.65 59.34 35.59
CA PHE A 13 -1.66 59.08 36.62
C PHE A 13 -0.88 60.37 36.95
N GLY A 14 -1.10 60.95 38.14
CA GLY A 14 -0.16 61.91 38.75
C GLY A 14 -0.61 63.38 38.92
N GLU A 15 -0.29 63.87 40.12
CA GLU A 15 0.05 65.22 40.63
C GLU A 15 -0.82 66.47 40.41
N SER A 16 -1.82 66.49 39.52
CA SER A 16 -2.80 67.60 39.48
C SER A 16 -4.03 67.39 40.36
N ALA A 17 -3.93 66.47 41.33
CA ALA A 17 -4.90 66.26 42.40
C ALA A 17 -4.58 67.20 43.57
N SER A 18 -5.03 68.46 43.49
CA SER A 18 -4.88 69.42 44.59
C SER A 18 -5.70 69.08 45.85
N GLN A 19 -6.40 67.95 45.88
CA GLN A 19 -6.99 67.36 47.08
C GLN A 19 -6.90 65.83 46.94
N GLY A 20 -6.46 65.14 48.01
CA GLY A 20 -6.04 63.73 48.03
C GLY A 20 -7.12 62.68 47.77
N GLU A 21 -7.90 62.82 46.72
CA GLU A 21 -8.84 61.82 46.23
C GLU A 21 -8.12 60.86 45.28
N ASN A 22 -8.14 59.56 45.61
CA ASN A 22 -7.65 58.53 44.71
C ASN A 22 -8.55 58.50 43.48
N PHE A 23 -8.03 58.85 42.30
CA PHE A 23 -8.74 58.64 41.05
C PHE A 23 -8.60 57.17 40.65
N ASP A 24 -9.67 56.40 40.83
CA ASP A 24 -9.73 55.05 40.28
C ASP A 24 -9.65 55.11 38.75
N VAL A 25 -8.81 54.26 38.16
CA VAL A 25 -8.61 54.17 36.72
C VAL A 25 -9.35 52.95 36.19
N ALA A 26 -10.13 53.14 35.14
CA ALA A 26 -10.82 52.07 34.45
C ALA A 26 -10.40 52.02 32.98
N ALA A 27 -10.51 50.83 32.40
CA ALA A 27 -10.43 50.65 30.95
C ALA A 27 -11.80 50.22 30.43
N PHE A 28 -12.21 50.79 29.30
CA PHE A 28 -13.28 50.19 28.50
C PHE A 28 -12.80 48.87 27.91
N ASN A 29 -13.73 47.99 27.53
CA ASN A 29 -13.45 46.73 26.81
C ASN A 29 -12.63 46.90 25.52
N CYS A 30 -12.66 48.08 24.91
CA CYS A 30 -11.85 48.46 23.75
C CYS A 30 -10.40 48.83 24.11
N GLY A 31 -10.02 48.81 25.39
CA GLY A 31 -8.67 49.09 25.86
C GLY A 31 -8.36 50.57 26.14
N HIS A 32 -9.29 51.49 25.89
CA HIS A 32 -9.10 52.92 26.20
C HIS A 32 -9.27 53.20 27.69
N LEU A 33 -8.34 53.97 28.25
CA LEU A 33 -8.30 54.33 29.67
C LEU A 33 -9.14 55.58 29.97
N VAL A 34 -9.81 55.55 31.12
CA VAL A 34 -10.65 56.64 31.64
C VAL A 34 -10.52 56.71 33.16
N HIS A 35 -10.78 57.89 33.73
CA HIS A 35 -11.12 57.95 35.16
C HIS A 35 -12.42 57.19 35.38
N HIS A 36 -12.52 56.45 36.47
CA HIS A 36 -13.68 55.63 36.81
C HIS A 36 -14.99 56.44 36.78
N THR A 37 -14.98 57.65 37.35
CA THR A 37 -16.12 58.58 37.35
C THR A 37 -16.51 59.04 35.95
N CYS A 38 -15.53 59.38 35.10
CA CYS A 38 -15.78 59.73 33.71
C CYS A 38 -16.35 58.54 32.92
N GLY A 39 -15.84 57.33 33.16
CA GLY A 39 -16.34 56.09 32.57
C GLY A 39 -17.81 55.86 32.90
N LEU A 40 -18.20 56.00 34.17
CA LEU A 40 -19.60 55.86 34.61
C LEU A 40 -20.54 56.85 33.91
N GLN A 41 -20.16 58.12 33.80
CA GLN A 41 -20.99 59.13 33.13
C GLN A 41 -21.23 58.81 31.66
N ILE A 42 -20.23 58.26 30.96
CA ILE A 42 -20.40 57.83 29.58
C ILE A 42 -21.34 56.64 29.50
N LEU A 43 -21.19 55.64 30.36
CA LEU A 43 -22.07 54.48 30.35
C LEU A 43 -23.53 54.83 30.64
N GLU A 44 -23.77 55.85 31.48
CA GLU A 44 -25.11 56.33 31.82
C GLU A 44 -25.81 57.07 30.66
N HIS A 45 -25.06 57.86 29.88
CA HIS A 45 -25.67 58.72 28.85
C HIS A 45 -25.51 58.23 27.41
N LYS A 46 -24.39 57.59 27.08
CA LYS A 46 -23.99 57.19 25.73
C LYS A 46 -23.09 55.98 25.82
N ALA A 47 -23.64 54.78 25.66
CA ALA A 47 -22.89 53.53 25.73
C ALA A 47 -21.99 53.30 24.47
N VAL A 48 -21.19 54.28 24.08
CA VAL A 48 -20.24 54.23 22.96
C VAL A 48 -18.94 54.92 23.37
N CYS A 49 -17.80 54.26 23.13
CA CYS A 49 -16.49 54.83 23.43
C CYS A 49 -16.24 56.11 22.60
N PRO A 50 -15.86 57.24 23.22
CA PRO A 50 -15.62 58.49 22.49
C PRO A 50 -14.42 58.43 21.53
N TYR A 51 -13.45 57.55 21.80
CA TYR A 51 -12.22 57.45 21.02
C TYR A 51 -12.37 56.55 19.80
N CYS A 52 -12.77 55.29 20.00
CA CYS A 52 -12.86 54.30 18.93
C CYS A 52 -14.28 53.99 18.47
N ARG A 53 -15.29 54.60 19.11
CA ARG A 53 -16.72 54.36 18.81
C ARG A 53 -17.19 52.90 19.02
N ALA A 54 -16.44 52.11 19.79
CA ALA A 54 -16.87 50.78 20.19
C ALA A 54 -18.18 50.87 21.01
N ASP A 55 -19.12 49.97 20.71
CA ASP A 55 -20.39 49.84 21.43
C ASP A 55 -20.17 49.20 22.81
N LEU A 56 -20.46 49.96 23.85
CA LEU A 56 -20.31 49.59 25.26
C LEU A 56 -21.62 49.03 25.84
N SER A 57 -22.74 49.08 25.09
CA SER A 57 -24.07 48.72 25.59
C SER A 57 -24.27 47.22 25.80
N LYS A 58 -23.48 46.38 25.12
CA LYS A 58 -23.66 44.92 25.06
C LYS A 58 -23.14 44.14 26.26
N LEU A 59 -22.58 44.83 27.26
CA LEU A 59 -21.98 44.22 28.45
C LEU A 59 -22.78 44.59 29.71
N SER A 60 -22.75 43.74 30.74
CA SER A 60 -23.35 44.05 32.05
C SER A 60 -22.58 45.19 32.75
N ASP A 61 -23.21 45.95 33.65
CA ASP A 61 -22.59 47.12 34.30
C ASP A 61 -21.28 46.79 35.05
N THR A 62 -21.13 45.55 35.51
CA THR A 62 -19.92 45.03 36.14
C THR A 62 -18.79 44.68 35.15
N GLU A 63 -19.12 44.46 33.87
CA GLU A 63 -18.15 44.13 32.81
C GLU A 63 -17.71 45.36 31.99
N ARG A 64 -18.45 46.47 32.10
CA ARG A 64 -18.22 47.69 31.30
C ARG A 64 -17.00 48.50 31.76
N LEU A 65 -16.57 48.34 33.01
CA LEU A 65 -15.37 48.98 33.56
C LEU A 65 -14.47 47.92 34.17
N ILE A 66 -13.40 47.55 33.47
CA ILE A 66 -12.32 46.78 34.11
C ILE A 66 -11.51 47.81 34.88
N ALA A 67 -11.80 47.93 36.19
CA ALA A 67 -10.92 48.65 37.09
C ALA A 67 -9.58 47.92 37.08
N LEU A 68 -8.53 48.56 36.56
CA LEU A 68 -7.17 48.12 36.81
C LEU A 68 -6.87 48.46 38.26
N SER A 69 -7.41 47.65 39.18
CA SER A 69 -6.95 47.58 40.55
C SER A 69 -5.51 47.08 40.48
N VAL A 70 -4.55 47.97 40.23
CA VAL A 70 -3.15 47.67 40.50
C VAL A 70 -3.11 47.42 42.01
N PRO A 71 -2.91 46.19 42.49
CA PRO A 71 -2.78 45.99 43.91
C PRO A 71 -1.58 46.83 44.34
N LYS A 72 -1.82 47.87 45.16
CA LYS A 72 -0.77 48.60 45.89
C LYS A 72 -0.18 47.67 46.96
N LYS A 73 0.28 46.47 46.59
CA LYS A 73 1.32 45.80 47.35
C LYS A 73 2.61 46.48 46.94
N LYS A 74 3.03 47.51 47.71
CA LYS A 74 4.44 47.91 47.71
C LYS A 74 5.24 46.62 47.89
N PRO A 75 6.06 46.19 46.91
CA PRO A 75 6.95 45.07 47.18
C PRO A 75 7.98 45.59 48.18
N THR A 76 7.76 45.31 49.46
CA THR A 76 8.80 45.34 50.50
C THR A 76 9.73 44.16 50.32
N LEU A 77 10.22 43.95 49.10
CA LEU A 77 11.34 43.08 48.82
C LEU A 77 12.45 44.00 48.33
N SER A 78 13.54 44.00 49.08
CA SER A 78 14.80 44.64 48.69
C SER A 78 15.15 44.25 47.25
N VAL A 79 15.69 45.19 46.48
CA VAL A 79 16.25 44.95 45.14
C VAL A 79 17.18 43.72 45.14
N ALA A 80 17.89 43.47 46.25
CA ALA A 80 18.74 42.29 46.43
C ALA A 80 17.97 40.97 46.33
N SER A 81 16.75 40.88 46.88
CA SER A 81 15.90 39.69 46.80
C SER A 81 15.42 39.39 45.38
N TYR A 82 15.12 40.44 44.61
CA TYR A 82 14.78 40.27 43.19
C TYR A 82 15.97 39.81 42.36
N VAL A 83 17.16 40.35 42.64
CA VAL A 83 18.40 39.94 41.96
C VAL A 83 18.75 38.48 42.26
N GLU A 84 18.63 38.02 43.51
CA GLU A 84 18.82 36.60 43.86
C GLU A 84 17.84 35.68 43.16
N LYS A 85 16.55 36.06 43.11
CA LYS A 85 15.53 35.26 42.43
C LYS A 85 15.83 35.12 40.93
N ILE A 86 16.14 36.23 40.25
CA ILE A 86 16.51 36.23 38.83
C ILE A 86 17.78 35.41 38.61
N SER A 87 18.78 35.52 39.50
CA SER A 87 20.01 34.75 39.39
C SER A 87 19.77 33.25 39.52
N SER A 88 18.92 32.83 40.47
CA SER A 88 18.48 31.44 40.62
C SER A 88 17.73 30.94 39.39
N GLU A 89 16.78 31.71 38.86
CA GLU A 89 16.02 31.37 37.65
C GLU A 89 16.96 31.25 36.44
N CYS A 90 17.93 32.16 36.27
CA CYS A 90 18.93 32.09 35.21
C CYS A 90 19.80 30.82 35.30
N GLN A 91 20.18 30.39 36.51
CA GLN A 91 20.94 29.17 36.71
C GLN A 91 20.11 27.93 36.34
N GLU A 92 18.85 27.87 36.79
CA GLU A 92 17.93 26.79 36.44
C GLU A 92 17.68 26.71 34.92
N HIS A 93 17.52 27.85 34.26
CA HIS A 93 17.36 27.92 32.79
C HIS A 93 18.62 27.45 32.06
N LYS A 94 19.81 27.75 32.58
CA LYS A 94 21.08 27.29 32.00
C LYS A 94 21.21 25.77 32.08
N GLU A 95 20.85 25.18 33.22
CA GLU A 95 20.83 23.72 33.40
C GLU A 95 19.82 23.05 32.47
N LYS A 96 18.59 23.57 32.39
CA LYS A 96 17.56 23.10 31.44
C LYS A 96 18.04 23.18 29.99
N SER A 97 18.69 24.28 29.60
CA SER A 97 19.24 24.46 28.25
C SER A 97 20.32 23.41 27.93
N SER A 98 21.20 23.11 28.88
CA SER A 98 22.23 22.07 28.73
C SER A 98 21.62 20.67 28.56
N VAL A 99 20.59 20.34 29.34
CA VAL A 99 19.86 19.06 29.21
C VAL A 99 19.18 18.95 27.86
N LEU A 100 18.55 20.03 27.37
CA LEU A 100 17.89 20.05 26.06
C LEU A 100 18.87 19.87 24.91
N GLU A 101 20.06 20.49 24.95
CA GLU A 101 21.08 20.29 23.92
C GLU A 101 21.60 18.85 23.92
N THR A 102 21.81 18.25 25.10
CA THR A 102 22.19 16.83 25.22
C THR A 102 21.13 15.92 24.60
N ARG A 103 19.84 16.18 24.92
CA ARG A 103 18.72 15.42 24.36
C ARG A 103 18.61 15.58 22.85
N LYS A 104 18.80 16.80 22.33
CA LYS A 104 18.79 17.08 20.89
C LYS A 104 19.90 16.32 20.17
N HIS A 105 21.10 16.24 20.76
CA HIS A 105 22.19 15.46 20.19
C HIS A 105 21.88 13.95 20.19
N ALA A 106 21.30 13.43 21.29
CA ALA A 106 20.89 12.03 21.37
C ALA A 106 19.84 11.67 20.32
N LEU A 107 18.84 12.53 20.13
CA LEU A 107 17.80 12.32 19.10
C LEU A 107 18.38 12.34 17.68
N ARG A 108 19.34 13.23 17.39
CA ARG A 108 20.04 13.24 16.09
C ARG A 108 20.84 11.96 15.86
N SER A 109 21.51 11.44 16.89
CA SER A 109 22.22 10.16 16.80
C SER A 109 21.25 9.01 16.52
N GLN A 110 20.10 8.98 17.19
CA GLN A 110 19.05 7.98 16.96
C GLN A 110 18.46 8.09 15.54
N GLU A 111 18.24 9.31 15.04
CA GLU A 111 17.77 9.55 13.67
C GLU A 111 18.74 8.96 12.63
N ILE A 112 20.05 9.19 12.80
CA ILE A 112 21.08 8.64 11.91
C ILE A 112 21.08 7.10 11.96
N GLU A 113 20.97 6.50 13.15
CA GLU A 113 20.91 5.05 13.30
C GLU A 113 19.69 4.44 12.61
N MET A 114 18.53 5.09 12.73
CA MET A 114 17.32 4.69 12.03
C MET A 114 17.46 4.80 10.51
N ILE A 115 18.05 5.88 10.00
CA ILE A 115 18.31 6.05 8.56
C ILE A 115 19.20 4.91 8.04
N ASN A 116 20.30 4.61 8.74
CA ASN A 116 21.20 3.53 8.36
C ASN A 116 20.49 2.16 8.35
N THR A 117 19.62 1.92 9.34
CA THR A 117 18.83 0.68 9.41
C THR A 117 17.84 0.58 8.25
N VAL A 118 17.14 1.67 7.92
CA VAL A 118 16.20 1.72 6.79
C VAL A 118 16.93 1.45 5.47
N ASP A 119 18.11 2.02 5.26
CA ASP A 119 18.89 1.80 4.03
C ASP A 119 19.44 0.37 3.93
N ALA A 120 19.84 -0.22 5.05
CA ALA A 120 20.21 -1.64 5.10
C ALA A 120 19.03 -2.54 4.72
N LEU A 121 17.83 -2.30 5.29
CA LEU A 121 16.62 -3.04 4.97
C LEU A 121 16.19 -2.87 3.50
N ARG A 122 16.27 -1.65 2.95
CA ARG A 122 16.00 -1.39 1.53
C ARG A 122 16.92 -2.19 0.61
N THR A 123 18.20 -2.26 0.96
CA THR A 123 19.18 -3.06 0.20
C THR A 123 18.81 -4.55 0.24
N GLU A 124 18.39 -5.05 1.39
CA GLU A 124 17.99 -6.46 1.55
C GLU A 124 16.69 -6.79 0.80
N ILE A 125 15.70 -5.88 0.82
CA ILE A 125 14.49 -5.99 -0.01
C ILE A 125 14.86 -6.11 -1.48
N HIS A 126 15.78 -5.27 -1.97
CA HIS A 126 16.22 -5.35 -3.36
C HIS A 126 16.95 -6.66 -3.69
N ARG A 127 17.78 -7.20 -2.78
CA ARG A 127 18.41 -8.52 -2.97
C ARG A 127 17.36 -9.63 -3.04
N SER A 128 16.39 -9.60 -2.14
CA SER A 128 15.28 -10.57 -2.11
C SER A 128 14.45 -10.50 -3.38
N GLN A 129 14.10 -9.31 -3.86
CA GLN A 129 13.38 -9.11 -5.12
C GLN A 129 14.13 -9.68 -6.34
N ARG A 130 15.46 -9.47 -6.43
CA ARG A 130 16.27 -10.09 -7.50
C ARG A 130 16.25 -11.60 -7.42
N THR A 131 16.35 -12.16 -6.22
CA THR A 131 16.34 -13.60 -6.00
C THR A 131 15.00 -14.20 -6.43
N ILE A 132 13.88 -13.57 -6.06
CA ILE A 132 12.53 -13.95 -6.49
C ILE A 132 12.43 -13.95 -8.02
N SER A 133 12.85 -12.88 -8.68
CA SER A 133 12.80 -12.78 -10.15
C SER A 133 13.60 -13.90 -10.85
N ILE A 134 14.77 -14.26 -10.31
CA ILE A 134 15.58 -15.38 -10.84
C ILE A 134 14.84 -16.71 -10.65
N LEU A 135 14.24 -16.94 -9.48
CA LEU A 135 13.51 -18.18 -9.18
C LEU A 135 12.25 -18.32 -10.03
N GLU A 136 11.48 -17.24 -10.22
CA GLU A 136 10.33 -17.21 -11.13
C GLU A 136 10.74 -17.58 -12.55
N GLY A 137 11.86 -17.00 -13.04
CA GLY A 137 12.40 -17.34 -14.36
C GLY A 137 12.81 -18.82 -14.49
N LYS A 138 13.37 -19.42 -13.43
CA LYS A 138 13.69 -20.86 -13.40
C LYS A 138 12.43 -21.72 -13.39
N PHE A 139 11.46 -21.37 -12.54
CA PHE A 139 10.19 -22.08 -12.44
C PHE A 139 9.44 -22.08 -13.77
N GLN A 140 9.40 -20.94 -14.47
CA GLN A 140 8.75 -20.86 -15.78
C GLN A 140 9.41 -21.76 -16.83
N LYS A 141 10.75 -21.85 -16.83
CA LYS A 141 11.48 -22.76 -17.72
C LYS A 141 11.17 -24.22 -17.41
N GLU A 142 11.07 -24.57 -16.12
CA GLU A 142 10.78 -25.92 -15.69
C GLU A 142 9.34 -26.33 -16.01
N LEU A 143 8.38 -25.40 -15.92
CA LEU A 143 7.02 -25.61 -16.40
C LEU A 143 6.98 -25.91 -17.91
N SER A 144 7.70 -25.13 -18.72
CA SER A 144 7.77 -25.39 -20.17
C SER A 144 8.41 -26.75 -20.47
N ALA A 145 9.53 -27.07 -19.82
CA ALA A 145 10.20 -28.36 -19.99
C ALA A 145 9.31 -29.55 -19.60
N ARG A 146 8.50 -29.39 -18.54
CA ARG A 146 7.52 -30.40 -18.14
C ARG A 146 6.42 -30.59 -19.20
N ALA A 147 5.89 -29.50 -19.74
CA ALA A 147 4.89 -29.58 -20.81
C ALA A 147 5.45 -30.29 -22.07
N GLU A 148 6.69 -30.01 -22.44
CA GLU A 148 7.38 -30.70 -23.54
C GLU A 148 7.57 -32.20 -23.24
N ALA A 149 7.95 -32.56 -22.01
CA ALA A 149 8.10 -33.95 -21.60
C ALA A 149 6.76 -34.71 -21.63
N GLU A 150 5.67 -34.07 -21.22
CA GLU A 150 4.31 -34.64 -21.30
C GLU A 150 3.90 -34.88 -22.77
N GLN A 151 4.20 -33.93 -23.67
CA GLN A 151 3.97 -34.10 -25.12
C GLN A 151 4.78 -35.26 -25.71
N LEU A 152 6.07 -35.36 -25.37
CA LEU A 152 6.93 -36.45 -25.83
C LEU A 152 6.45 -37.82 -25.32
N THR A 153 5.93 -37.86 -24.09
CA THR A 153 5.34 -39.08 -23.52
C THR A 153 4.10 -39.49 -24.31
N ALA A 154 3.19 -38.55 -24.58
CA ALA A 154 2.00 -38.82 -25.39
C ALA A 154 2.33 -39.30 -26.81
N LEU A 155 3.33 -38.68 -27.46
CA LEU A 155 3.80 -39.12 -28.78
C LEU A 155 4.41 -40.53 -28.75
N ARG A 156 5.17 -40.86 -27.70
CA ARG A 156 5.72 -42.20 -27.51
C ARG A 156 4.61 -43.24 -27.38
N ASP A 157 3.58 -42.96 -26.57
CA ASP A 157 2.48 -43.89 -26.37
C ASP A 157 1.69 -44.11 -27.66
N LEU A 158 1.44 -43.04 -28.43
CA LEU A 158 0.82 -43.14 -29.75
C LEU A 158 1.66 -43.97 -30.72
N ALA A 159 2.99 -43.80 -30.72
CA ALA A 159 3.88 -44.59 -31.57
C ALA A 159 3.88 -46.08 -31.20
N ILE A 160 3.80 -46.40 -29.90
CA ILE A 160 3.68 -47.79 -29.42
C ILE A 160 2.37 -48.40 -29.91
N GLU A 161 1.25 -47.70 -29.79
CA GLU A 161 -0.06 -48.19 -30.23
C GLU A 161 -0.13 -48.33 -31.76
N THR A 162 0.43 -47.37 -32.49
CA THR A 162 0.54 -47.44 -33.96
C THR A 162 1.38 -48.64 -34.39
N ARG A 163 2.47 -48.95 -33.70
CA ARG A 163 3.29 -50.13 -33.99
C ARG A 163 2.53 -51.43 -33.70
N ARG A 164 1.77 -51.46 -32.60
CA ARG A 164 0.96 -52.63 -32.23
C ARG A 164 -0.06 -52.95 -33.32
N THR A 165 -0.85 -51.97 -33.73
CA THR A 165 -1.86 -52.13 -34.80
C THR A 165 -1.21 -52.53 -36.14
N LEU A 166 -0.02 -52.00 -36.46
CA LEU A 166 0.73 -52.43 -37.63
C LEU A 166 1.12 -53.92 -37.57
N LEU A 167 1.57 -54.42 -36.41
CA LEU A 167 1.90 -55.84 -36.25
C LEU A 167 0.64 -56.72 -36.38
N GLU A 168 -0.47 -56.32 -35.76
CA GLU A 168 -1.75 -57.05 -35.87
C GLU A 168 -2.22 -57.14 -37.33
N THR A 169 -2.09 -56.04 -38.09
CA THR A 169 -2.43 -56.05 -39.53
C THR A 169 -1.47 -56.89 -40.38
N GLN A 170 -0.17 -56.91 -40.05
CA GLN A 170 0.81 -57.79 -40.70
C GLN A 170 0.51 -59.27 -40.45
N GLU A 171 0.15 -59.64 -39.21
CA GLU A 171 -0.23 -61.00 -38.86
C GLU A 171 -1.51 -61.44 -39.59
N ALA A 172 -2.52 -60.57 -39.65
CA ALA A 172 -3.74 -60.80 -40.42
C ALA A 172 -3.43 -61.00 -41.91
N HIS A 173 -2.57 -60.16 -42.48
CA HIS A 173 -2.15 -60.29 -43.88
C HIS A 173 -1.42 -61.63 -44.14
N ALA A 174 -0.54 -62.04 -43.24
CA ALA A 174 0.17 -63.32 -43.33
C ALA A 174 -0.78 -64.53 -43.23
N LEU A 175 -1.88 -64.43 -42.48
CA LEU A 175 -2.94 -65.43 -42.47
C LEU A 175 -3.66 -65.50 -43.82
N THR A 176 -4.11 -64.36 -44.36
CA THR A 176 -4.77 -64.30 -45.66
C THR A 176 -3.88 -64.85 -46.79
N LEU A 177 -2.59 -64.53 -46.78
CA LEU A 177 -1.63 -65.08 -47.76
C LEU A 177 -1.53 -66.61 -47.68
N ARG A 178 -1.53 -67.18 -46.46
CA ARG A 178 -1.52 -68.65 -46.29
C ARG A 178 -2.78 -69.29 -46.84
N GLU A 179 -3.95 -68.69 -46.60
CA GLU A 179 -5.23 -69.17 -47.15
C GLU A 179 -5.26 -69.11 -48.67
N LEU A 180 -4.78 -68.02 -49.27
CA LEU A 180 -4.68 -67.88 -50.73
C LEU A 180 -3.74 -68.91 -51.36
N ASN A 181 -2.60 -69.16 -50.74
CA ASN A 181 -1.66 -70.19 -51.20
C ASN A 181 -2.30 -71.59 -51.14
N HIS A 182 -3.02 -71.88 -50.06
CA HIS A 182 -3.76 -73.14 -49.91
C HIS A 182 -4.85 -73.32 -50.97
N ILE A 183 -5.62 -72.26 -51.25
CA ILE A 183 -6.63 -72.27 -52.32
C ILE A 183 -5.96 -72.51 -53.68
N THR A 184 -4.86 -71.80 -53.95
CA THR A 184 -4.09 -71.93 -55.20
C THR A 184 -3.63 -73.37 -55.39
N GLN A 185 -3.04 -73.98 -54.37
CA GLN A 185 -2.62 -75.39 -54.39
C GLN A 185 -3.79 -76.33 -54.73
N LYS A 186 -4.96 -76.16 -54.08
CA LYS A 186 -6.15 -76.98 -54.37
C LYS A 186 -6.65 -76.82 -55.80
N MET A 187 -6.56 -75.61 -56.36
CA MET A 187 -6.93 -75.39 -57.77
C MET A 187 -5.98 -76.10 -58.72
N ASP A 188 -4.68 -76.08 -58.43
CA ASP A 188 -3.68 -76.78 -59.24
C ASP A 188 -3.86 -78.30 -59.17
N GLU A 189 -4.08 -78.87 -57.97
CA GLU A 189 -4.43 -80.29 -57.80
C GLU A 189 -5.71 -80.66 -58.58
N CYS A 190 -6.73 -79.80 -58.55
CA CYS A 190 -7.95 -79.99 -59.33
C CYS A 190 -7.66 -79.99 -60.84
N ARG A 191 -6.85 -79.03 -61.31
CA ARG A 191 -6.43 -78.92 -62.70
C ARG A 191 -5.66 -80.17 -63.15
N GLU A 192 -4.74 -80.68 -62.33
CA GLU A 192 -3.98 -81.91 -62.62
C GLU A 192 -4.88 -83.13 -62.72
N ARG A 193 -5.85 -83.29 -61.81
CA ARG A 193 -6.87 -84.35 -61.90
C ARG A 193 -7.66 -84.28 -63.20
N MET A 194 -8.18 -83.10 -63.54
CA MET A 194 -8.91 -82.90 -64.81
C MET A 194 -8.04 -83.25 -66.04
N GLN A 195 -6.76 -82.88 -66.03
CA GLN A 195 -5.84 -83.24 -67.12
C GLN A 195 -5.56 -84.74 -67.18
N SER A 196 -5.47 -85.42 -66.03
CA SER A 196 -5.32 -86.87 -65.96
C SER A 196 -6.54 -87.58 -66.56
N ASP A 197 -7.75 -87.18 -66.16
CA ASP A 197 -9.00 -87.75 -66.65
C ASP A 197 -9.13 -87.63 -68.19
N LEU A 198 -8.78 -86.45 -68.72
CA LEU A 198 -8.73 -86.20 -70.17
C LEU A 198 -7.71 -87.09 -70.92
N ARG A 199 -6.63 -87.52 -70.26
CA ARG A 199 -5.66 -88.45 -70.86
C ARG A 199 -6.18 -89.88 -70.84
N THR A 200 -6.87 -90.30 -69.78
CA THR A 200 -7.43 -91.66 -69.67
C THR A 200 -8.61 -91.91 -70.63
N ASP A 201 -9.44 -90.90 -70.90
CA ASP A 201 -10.61 -91.02 -71.77
C ASP A 201 -10.25 -91.18 -73.26
N ARG A 202 -9.05 -90.74 -73.68
CA ARG A 202 -8.52 -90.98 -75.04
C ARG A 202 -8.02 -92.42 -75.27
N GLY A 203 -8.01 -93.25 -74.22
CA GLY A 203 -7.43 -94.59 -74.23
C GLY A 203 -8.42 -95.74 -74.39
N THR A 204 -9.74 -95.49 -74.42
CA THR A 204 -10.72 -96.48 -74.83
C THR A 204 -10.83 -96.44 -76.35
N PRO A 205 -10.15 -97.33 -77.10
CA PRO A 205 -10.49 -97.49 -78.50
C PRO A 205 -11.98 -97.84 -78.51
N TYR A 206 -12.76 -97.04 -79.23
CA TYR A 206 -14.08 -97.41 -79.72
C TYR A 206 -13.90 -98.74 -80.48
N LYS A 207 -13.87 -99.86 -79.76
CA LYS A 207 -13.96 -101.20 -80.33
C LYS A 207 -15.34 -101.25 -80.94
N LYS A 208 -15.38 -100.94 -82.23
CA LYS A 208 -16.43 -101.24 -83.20
C LYS A 208 -17.59 -102.02 -82.56
N LEU A 209 -18.66 -101.29 -82.23
CA LEU A 209 -20.02 -101.82 -82.32
C LEU A 209 -20.25 -102.14 -83.80
N ARG A 210 -19.77 -103.32 -84.21
CA ARG A 210 -20.00 -103.90 -85.53
C ARG A 210 -20.17 -105.41 -85.36
N SER A 211 -21.31 -105.78 -84.81
CA SER A 211 -21.90 -107.12 -84.91
C SER A 211 -23.31 -107.01 -84.36
N GLU A 212 -24.31 -107.02 -85.25
CA GLU A 212 -25.32 -108.10 -85.33
C GLU A 212 -26.63 -107.55 -84.72
N THR A 213 -27.83 -107.70 -85.27
CA THR A 213 -28.37 -108.68 -86.22
C THR A 213 -29.77 -108.20 -86.64
N THR A 214 -30.13 -108.49 -87.90
CA THR A 214 -31.48 -108.81 -88.44
C THR A 214 -32.73 -108.19 -87.83
#